data_AF-A0A6N6VUZ0-F1
#
_entry.id   AF-A0A6N6VUZ0-F1
#
_cell.length_a   1.000
_cell.length_b   1.000
_cell.length_c   1.000
_cell.angle_alpha   90.00
_cell.angle_beta   90.00
_cell.angle_gamma   90.00
#
_symmetry.space_group_name_H-M   'P 1'
#
loop_
_entity.id
_entity.type
_entity.pdbx_description
1 polymer ?
#
loop_
_entity_poly.entity_id
_entity_poly.type
_entity_poly.pdbx_seq_one_letter_code
_entity_poly.pdbx_strand_id
1 'polypeptide(L)'
;MFHFKKLYFLPIALTVINTTISFQAHAWTNLDSSYKVCNNFNYSLEIKRTSGYQMNTNNDHSADQVVNANQCVTIDFWAQWQSNGYDLDDALDFSVQSNGNEVGKFTIFVNSYLDGLTYSIKNNSNFVKHKYSGSSGHQGLINFE
;
A
#
# COMPACT_ATOMS: atom_id res chain seq x y z
N MET A 1 -38.22 -79.17 -18.13
CA MET A 1 -38.85 -77.86 -18.32
C MET A 1 -38.15 -76.86 -17.40
N PHE A 2 -37.12 -76.18 -17.88
CA PHE A 2 -36.29 -75.26 -17.07
C PHE A 2 -36.85 -73.83 -17.18
N HIS A 3 -37.23 -73.25 -16.04
CA HIS A 3 -37.63 -71.86 -15.92
C HIS A 3 -36.40 -70.96 -15.74
N PHE A 4 -36.08 -70.13 -16.74
CA PHE A 4 -35.10 -69.06 -16.59
C PHE A 4 -35.78 -67.80 -16.05
N LYS A 5 -35.40 -67.36 -14.84
CA LYS A 5 -35.76 -66.04 -14.30
C LYS A 5 -34.89 -64.98 -14.98
N LYS A 6 -35.52 -64.00 -15.65
CA LYS A 6 -34.87 -62.79 -16.16
C LYS A 6 -34.36 -61.94 -15.00
N LEU A 7 -33.03 -61.76 -14.89
CA LEU A 7 -32.44 -60.72 -14.05
C LEU A 7 -32.53 -59.38 -14.80
N TYR A 8 -33.16 -58.38 -14.19
CA TYR A 8 -33.15 -57.01 -14.67
C TYR A 8 -31.99 -56.27 -14.00
N PHE A 9 -30.98 -55.88 -14.77
CA PHE A 9 -29.96 -54.95 -14.33
C PHE A 9 -30.48 -53.52 -14.49
N LEU A 10 -30.64 -52.81 -13.38
CA LEU A 10 -30.87 -51.36 -13.36
C LEU A 10 -29.51 -50.66 -13.57
N PRO A 11 -29.36 -49.78 -14.58
CA PRO A 11 -28.16 -48.97 -14.70
C PRO A 11 -28.14 -47.91 -13.58
N ILE A 12 -27.15 -47.99 -12.69
CA ILE A 12 -26.85 -46.93 -11.73
C ILE A 12 -26.20 -45.78 -12.52
N ALA A 13 -26.92 -44.68 -12.72
CA ALA A 13 -26.35 -43.47 -13.26
C ALA A 13 -25.44 -42.83 -12.21
N LEU A 14 -24.13 -42.88 -12.44
CA LEU A 14 -23.13 -42.22 -11.60
C LEU A 14 -23.08 -40.73 -12.00
N THR A 15 -23.73 -39.86 -11.23
CA THR A 15 -23.65 -38.41 -11.44
C THR A 15 -22.31 -37.93 -10.89
N VAL A 16 -21.34 -37.68 -11.77
CA VAL A 16 -20.09 -36.99 -11.41
C VAL A 16 -20.44 -35.52 -11.20
N ILE A 17 -20.46 -35.08 -9.95
CA ILE A 17 -20.58 -33.65 -9.63
C ILE A 17 -19.19 -33.04 -9.84
N ASN A 18 -18.97 -32.42 -10.99
CA ASN A 18 -17.80 -31.56 -11.20
C ASN A 18 -17.99 -30.28 -10.37
N THR A 19 -17.56 -30.30 -9.11
CA THR A 19 -17.41 -29.07 -8.33
C THR A 19 -16.18 -28.33 -8.86
N THR A 20 -16.39 -27.42 -9.80
CA THR A 20 -15.41 -26.39 -10.13
C THR A 20 -15.26 -25.47 -8.93
N ILE A 21 -14.22 -25.69 -8.13
CA ILE A 21 -13.80 -24.73 -7.11
C ILE A 21 -13.11 -23.59 -7.86
N SER A 22 -13.83 -22.51 -8.11
CA SER A 22 -13.24 -21.29 -8.65
C SER A 22 -12.41 -20.63 -7.55
N PHE A 23 -11.08 -20.80 -7.60
CA PHE A 23 -10.19 -19.88 -6.90
C PHE A 23 -10.19 -18.58 -7.69
N GLN A 24 -10.90 -17.55 -7.24
CA GLN A 24 -10.61 -16.20 -7.70
C GLN A 24 -9.23 -15.84 -7.15
N ALA A 25 -8.22 -15.83 -8.02
CA ALA A 25 -6.97 -15.16 -7.70
C ALA A 25 -7.32 -13.68 -7.49
N HIS A 26 -7.30 -13.22 -6.24
CA HIS A 26 -7.47 -11.82 -5.94
C HIS A 26 -6.24 -11.09 -6.47
N ALA A 27 -6.39 -10.43 -7.62
CA ALA A 27 -5.31 -9.70 -8.26
C ALA A 27 -4.89 -8.53 -7.36
N TRP A 28 -3.58 -8.38 -7.17
CA TRP A 28 -3.01 -7.18 -6.57
C TRP A 28 -3.26 -5.99 -7.50
N THR A 29 -3.66 -4.87 -6.93
CA THR A 29 -3.77 -3.59 -7.62
C THR A 29 -2.91 -2.55 -6.92
N ASN A 30 -2.42 -1.57 -7.67
CA ASN A 30 -1.77 -0.41 -7.07
C ASN A 30 -2.83 0.64 -6.76
N LEU A 31 -2.82 1.18 -5.54
CA LEU A 31 -3.65 2.32 -5.16
C LEU A 31 -2.77 3.54 -4.92
N ASP A 32 -3.05 4.60 -5.66
CA ASP A 32 -2.35 5.88 -5.55
C ASP A 32 -2.84 6.70 -4.34
N SER A 33 -1.90 7.42 -3.74
CA SER A 33 -2.15 8.41 -2.72
C SER A 33 -1.04 9.46 -2.73
N SER A 34 -1.17 10.46 -1.87
CA SER A 34 -0.18 11.52 -1.75
C SER A 34 -0.09 12.09 -0.34
N TYR A 35 1.11 12.55 0.02
CA TYR A 35 1.35 13.32 1.23
C TYR A 35 1.83 14.71 0.85
N LYS A 36 1.13 15.73 1.34
CA LYS A 36 1.67 17.08 1.34
C LYS A 36 2.71 17.18 2.45
N VAL A 37 3.89 17.70 2.12
CA VAL A 37 4.99 17.87 3.07
C VAL A 37 5.39 19.33 3.10
N CYS A 38 5.33 19.94 4.29
CA CYS A 38 5.61 21.36 4.48
C CYS A 38 6.87 21.55 5.33
N ASN A 39 7.78 22.39 4.84
CA ASN A 39 8.96 22.83 5.55
C ASN A 39 8.67 24.16 6.24
N ASN A 40 8.63 24.17 7.59
CA ASN A 40 8.40 25.40 8.36
C ASN A 40 9.70 26.05 8.84
N PHE A 41 10.85 25.57 8.38
CA PHE A 41 12.14 26.19 8.63
C PHE A 41 12.45 27.29 7.61
N ASN A 42 13.42 28.15 7.98
CA ASN A 42 13.93 29.24 7.14
C ASN A 42 15.08 28.81 6.20
N TYR A 43 15.27 27.50 6.02
CA TYR A 43 16.27 26.93 5.12
C TYR A 43 15.66 25.75 4.35
N SER A 44 16.21 25.43 3.18
CA SER A 44 15.72 24.31 2.36
C SER A 44 16.09 22.96 2.94
N LEU A 45 15.23 21.97 2.70
CA LEU A 45 15.43 20.58 3.08
C LEU A 45 15.38 19.70 1.82
N GLU A 46 16.13 18.61 1.83
CA GLU A 46 16.03 17.54 0.83
C GLU A 46 15.29 16.35 1.44
N ILE A 47 14.29 15.82 0.76
CA ILE A 47 13.62 14.58 1.12
C ILE A 47 14.05 13.53 0.09
N LYS A 48 14.64 12.43 0.56
CA LYS A 48 15.09 11.32 -0.28
C LYS A 48 14.48 10.01 0.17
N ARG A 49 13.83 9.31 -0.76
CA ARG A 49 13.37 7.94 -0.59
C ARG A 49 14.58 7.04 -0.38
N THR A 50 14.57 6.25 0.69
CA THR A 50 15.66 5.33 1.02
C THR A 50 15.30 3.88 0.71
N SER A 51 14.04 3.50 0.92
CA SER A 51 13.55 2.14 0.72
C SER A 51 12.04 2.12 0.52
N GLY A 52 11.54 1.02 0.00
CA GLY A 52 10.10 0.74 -0.06
C GLY A 52 9.86 -0.76 -0.15
N TYR A 53 8.84 -1.25 0.56
CA TYR A 53 8.36 -2.61 0.50
C TYR A 53 6.89 -2.58 0.08
N GLN A 54 6.57 -3.21 -1.05
CA GLN A 54 5.24 -3.18 -1.68
C GLN A 54 4.64 -1.78 -1.88
N MET A 55 5.48 -0.74 -1.79
CA MET A 55 5.17 0.66 -2.05
C MET A 55 6.27 1.28 -2.87
N ASN A 56 5.92 2.28 -3.68
CA ASN A 56 6.91 3.11 -4.37
C ASN A 56 6.37 4.52 -4.64
N THR A 57 7.27 5.45 -4.90
CA THR A 57 6.90 6.78 -5.39
C THR A 57 6.44 6.70 -6.84
N ASN A 58 5.53 7.59 -7.23
CA ASN A 58 4.95 7.61 -8.57
C ASN A 58 5.91 8.18 -9.61
N ASN A 59 6.92 8.92 -9.17
CA ASN A 59 7.91 9.57 -10.04
C ASN A 59 9.20 9.87 -9.26
N ASP A 60 10.26 10.22 -10.00
CA ASP A 60 11.57 10.56 -9.45
C ASP A 60 11.52 11.83 -8.57
N HIS A 61 10.65 12.79 -8.91
CA HIS A 61 10.49 14.00 -8.10
C HIS A 61 9.96 13.69 -6.69
N SER A 62 9.03 12.74 -6.56
CA SER A 62 8.53 12.29 -5.26
C SER A 62 9.56 11.45 -4.50
N ALA A 63 10.51 10.83 -5.21
CA ALA A 63 11.61 10.06 -4.63
C ALA A 63 12.76 10.95 -4.13
N ASP A 64 13.03 12.08 -4.78
CA ASP A 64 14.08 13.03 -4.42
C ASP A 64 13.62 14.46 -4.72
N GLN A 65 13.38 15.24 -3.66
CA GLN A 65 12.92 16.61 -3.80
C GLN A 65 13.46 17.56 -2.75
N VAL A 66 13.62 18.82 -3.19
CA VAL A 66 13.93 19.94 -2.33
C VAL A 66 12.64 20.63 -1.90
N VAL A 67 12.43 20.76 -0.59
CA VAL A 67 11.38 21.57 0.02
C VAL A 67 12.01 22.87 0.48
N ASN A 68 11.82 23.95 -0.28
CA ASN A 68 12.39 25.24 0.11
C ASN A 68 11.79 25.76 1.42
N ALA A 69 12.48 26.72 2.02
CA ALA A 69 12.07 27.40 3.24
C ALA A 69 10.61 27.88 3.15
N ASN A 70 9.80 27.55 4.16
CA ASN A 70 8.38 27.95 4.27
C ASN A 70 7.50 27.52 3.07
N GLN A 71 7.88 26.46 2.36
CA GLN A 71 7.12 25.90 1.25
C GLN A 71 6.63 24.48 1.54
N CYS A 72 5.66 24.03 0.73
CA CYS A 72 5.21 22.65 0.74
C CYS A 72 5.37 22.03 -0.64
N VAL A 73 5.64 20.73 -0.66
CA VAL A 73 5.66 19.87 -1.83
C VAL A 73 4.72 18.69 -1.63
N THR A 74 4.55 17.86 -2.67
CA THR A 74 3.76 16.64 -2.59
C THR A 74 4.67 15.43 -2.85
N ILE A 75 4.53 14.39 -2.03
CA ILE A 75 5.04 13.06 -2.33
C ILE A 75 3.86 12.27 -2.90
N ASP A 76 3.92 11.92 -4.19
CA ASP A 76 2.98 11.02 -4.83
C ASP A 76 3.52 9.58 -4.78
N PHE A 77 2.69 8.63 -4.37
CA PHE A 77 3.11 7.24 -4.20
C PHE A 77 1.94 6.26 -4.41
N TRP A 78 2.28 5.00 -4.63
CA TRP A 78 1.35 3.88 -4.66
C TRP A 78 1.73 2.82 -3.63
N ALA A 79 0.73 2.05 -3.21
CA ALA A 79 0.89 0.83 -2.40
C ALA A 79 0.15 -0.33 -3.05
N GLN A 80 0.61 -1.57 -2.82
CA GLN A 80 -0.10 -2.75 -3.27
C GLN A 80 -1.33 -2.98 -2.39
N TRP A 81 -2.45 -3.28 -3.04
CA TRP A 81 -3.69 -3.60 -2.35
C TRP A 81 -4.31 -4.86 -2.94
N GLN A 82 -4.82 -5.69 -2.05
CA GLN A 82 -5.64 -6.84 -2.38
C GLN A 82 -6.95 -6.73 -1.61
N SER A 83 -8.09 -6.78 -2.31
CA SER A 83 -9.40 -6.71 -1.66
C SER A 83 -9.56 -7.86 -0.65
N ASN A 84 -9.99 -7.53 0.57
CA ASN A 84 -10.06 -8.43 1.72
C ASN A 84 -8.70 -9.02 2.17
N GLY A 85 -7.59 -8.48 1.69
CA GLY A 85 -6.24 -8.81 2.14
C GLY A 85 -5.84 -8.01 3.38
N TYR A 86 -5.22 -8.67 4.35
CA TYR A 86 -4.60 -8.04 5.52
C TYR A 86 -3.08 -8.00 5.31
N ASP A 87 -2.63 -7.16 4.39
CA ASP A 87 -1.20 -6.81 4.27
C ASP A 87 -0.98 -5.47 4.94
N LEU A 88 -0.22 -5.48 6.04
CA LEU A 88 -0.06 -4.35 6.96
C LEU A 88 1.41 -4.01 7.20
N ASP A 89 2.34 -4.53 6.40
CA ASP A 89 3.78 -4.24 6.49
C ASP A 89 4.32 -3.42 5.31
N ASP A 90 3.46 -3.09 4.34
CA ASP A 90 3.71 -2.11 3.29
C ASP A 90 4.23 -0.78 3.86
N ALA A 91 5.42 -0.39 3.40
CA ALA A 91 6.15 0.75 3.93
C ALA A 91 6.97 1.47 2.85
N LEU A 92 7.09 2.79 2.99
CA LEU A 92 7.91 3.65 2.14
C LEU A 92 8.72 4.61 3.02
N ASP A 93 10.05 4.47 2.99
CA ASP A 93 10.95 5.17 3.90
C ASP A 93 11.61 6.37 3.23
N PHE A 94 11.77 7.43 4.01
CA PHE A 94 12.40 8.68 3.61
C PHE A 94 13.41 9.16 4.65
N SER A 95 14.53 9.68 4.14
CA SER A 95 15.51 10.47 4.87
C SER A 95 15.29 11.95 4.54
N VAL A 96 15.41 12.81 5.55
CA VAL A 96 15.35 14.26 5.42
C VAL A 96 16.74 14.81 5.67
N GLN A 97 17.28 15.54 4.71
CA GLN A 97 18.65 16.04 4.72
C GLN A 97 18.68 17.57 4.73
N SER A 98 19.70 18.12 5.39
CA SER A 98 20.08 19.53 5.32
C SER A 98 21.58 19.63 5.10
N ASN A 99 21.99 20.34 4.06
CA ASN A 99 23.40 20.48 3.66
C ASN A 99 24.13 19.12 3.57
N GLY A 100 23.49 18.11 2.98
CA GLY A 100 24.04 16.76 2.79
C GLY A 100 24.08 15.87 4.04
N ASN A 101 23.58 16.33 5.20
CA ASN A 101 23.52 15.54 6.43
C ASN A 101 22.07 15.14 6.73
N GLU A 102 21.85 13.89 7.17
CA GLU A 102 20.53 13.46 7.65
C GLU A 102 20.17 14.20 8.95
N VAL A 103 19.05 14.91 8.93
CA VAL A 103 18.48 15.65 10.07
C VAL A 103 17.18 15.02 10.57
N GLY A 104 16.57 14.16 9.76
CA GLY A 104 15.36 13.46 10.12
C GLY A 104 15.07 12.28 9.20
N LYS A 105 14.06 11.50 9.59
CA LYS A 105 13.54 10.39 8.78
C LYS A 105 12.08 10.15 9.12
N PHE A 106 11.36 9.50 8.22
CA PHE A 106 10.00 9.04 8.44
C PHE A 106 9.64 7.90 7.48
N THR A 107 8.69 7.08 7.89
CA THR A 107 8.12 5.99 7.08
C THR A 107 6.64 6.28 6.83
N ILE A 108 6.22 6.30 5.56
CA ILE A 108 4.80 6.20 5.20
C ILE A 108 4.42 4.72 5.32
N PHE A 109 3.42 4.42 6.12
CA PHE A 109 3.05 3.06 6.49
C PHE A 109 1.56 2.80 6.23
N VAL A 110 1.24 1.64 5.65
CA VAL A 110 -0.14 1.24 5.37
C VAL A 110 -0.85 0.74 6.63
N ASN A 111 -2.03 1.28 6.90
CA ASN A 111 -3.03 0.68 7.77
C ASN A 111 -4.22 0.28 6.87
N SER A 112 -4.23 -0.96 6.40
CA SER A 112 -5.25 -1.47 5.47
C SER A 112 -6.65 -1.52 6.10
N TYR A 113 -7.68 -1.30 5.29
CA TYR A 113 -9.11 -1.49 5.63
C TYR A 113 -9.80 -2.33 4.54
N LEU A 114 -10.99 -2.86 4.84
CA LEU A 114 -11.76 -3.73 3.93
C LEU A 114 -12.04 -3.08 2.57
N ASP A 115 -12.20 -1.75 2.54
CA ASP A 115 -12.61 -0.99 1.36
C ASP A 115 -11.49 -0.14 0.73
N GLY A 116 -10.24 -0.27 1.19
CA GLY A 116 -9.10 0.46 0.64
C GLY A 116 -7.93 0.62 1.62
N LEU A 117 -6.96 1.45 1.26
CA LEU A 117 -5.78 1.69 2.09
C LEU A 117 -5.88 3.03 2.82
N THR A 118 -5.45 3.04 4.08
CA THR A 118 -5.07 4.29 4.75
C THR A 118 -3.60 4.29 5.08
N TYR A 119 -3.06 5.47 5.32
CA TYR A 119 -1.64 5.65 5.54
C TYR A 119 -1.41 6.46 6.81
N SER A 120 -0.38 6.09 7.56
CA SER A 120 0.14 6.84 8.70
C SER A 120 1.62 7.09 8.55
N ILE A 121 2.16 7.97 9.38
CA ILE A 121 3.59 8.15 9.51
C ILE A 121 4.09 7.37 10.72
N LYS A 122 5.12 6.56 10.52
CA LYS A 122 5.82 5.79 11.57
C LYS A 122 7.32 6.06 11.53
N ASN A 123 8.02 5.55 12.55
CA ASN A 123 9.48 5.60 12.69
C ASN A 123 10.06 7.01 12.46
N ASN A 124 9.29 8.04 12.82
CA ASN A 124 9.62 9.41 12.50
C ASN A 124 10.51 10.02 13.58
N SER A 125 11.53 10.75 13.15
CA SER A 125 12.34 11.57 14.04
C SER A 125 11.52 12.72 14.63
N ASN A 126 11.99 13.31 15.74
CA ASN A 126 11.36 14.48 16.36
C ASN A 126 11.19 15.67 15.41
N PHE A 127 12.02 15.73 14.37
CA PHE A 127 12.02 16.71 13.29
C PHE A 127 10.78 16.64 12.38
N VAL A 128 10.09 15.50 12.37
CA VAL A 128 8.95 15.24 11.48
C VAL A 128 7.68 15.13 12.32
N LYS A 129 6.74 16.05 12.10
CA LYS A 129 5.43 16.09 12.76
C LYS A 129 4.34 15.64 11.79
N HIS A 130 3.71 14.52 12.11
CA HIS A 130 2.53 14.05 11.38
C HIS A 130 1.29 14.78 11.90
N LYS A 131 0.52 15.41 11.00
CA LYS A 131 -0.73 16.11 11.37
C LYS A 131 -1.98 15.33 10.98
N TYR A 132 -1.99 14.74 9.78
CA TYR A 132 -3.17 14.03 9.26
C TYR A 132 -2.78 12.80 8.43
N SER A 133 -3.46 11.70 8.68
CA SER A 133 -3.40 10.48 7.86
C SER A 133 -4.07 10.71 6.51
N GLY A 134 -3.52 10.07 5.47
CA GLY A 134 -4.14 10.00 4.14
C GLY A 134 -4.89 8.69 3.94
N SER A 135 -5.72 8.63 2.90
CA SER A 135 -6.29 7.40 2.37
C SER A 135 -6.06 7.30 0.86
N SER A 136 -6.26 6.13 0.28
CA SER A 136 -6.17 5.96 -1.18
C SER A 136 -7.08 6.98 -1.87
N GLY A 137 -6.53 7.75 -2.81
CA GLY A 137 -7.23 8.85 -3.48
C GLY A 137 -7.37 10.17 -2.69
N HIS A 138 -6.85 10.25 -1.45
CA HIS A 138 -6.89 11.45 -0.62
C HIS A 138 -5.51 11.82 -0.07
N GLN A 139 -5.30 13.11 0.24
CA GLN A 139 -4.02 13.64 0.71
C GLN A 139 -3.85 13.56 2.23
N GLY A 140 -2.66 13.13 2.69
CA GLY A 140 -2.18 13.32 4.06
C GLY A 140 -1.30 14.58 4.23
N LEU A 141 -0.91 14.92 5.47
CA LEU A 141 -0.05 16.09 5.77
C LEU A 141 1.08 15.78 6.77
N ILE A 142 2.30 16.17 6.40
CA ILE A 142 3.53 16.15 7.21
C ILE A 142 4.09 17.57 7.32
N ASN A 143 4.55 17.95 8.50
CA ASN A 143 5.31 19.17 8.74
C ASN A 143 6.71 18.84 9.26
N PHE A 144 7.71 19.63 8.84
CA PHE A 144 9.03 19.67 9.47
C PHE A 144 9.11 20.88 10.39
N GLU A 145 9.35 20.63 11.68
CA GLU A 145 9.31 21.61 12.77
C GLU A 145 10.32 21.26 13.88
#